data_AF-A0A497A5K6-F1
#
_entry.id   AF-A0A497A5K6-F1
#
_cell.length_a   1.000
_cell.length_b   1.000
_cell.length_c   1.000
_cell.angle_alpha   90.00
_cell.angle_beta   90.00
_cell.angle_gamma   90.00
#
_symmetry.space_group_name_H-M   'P 1'
#
loop_
_entity.id
_entity.type
_entity.pdbx_description
1 polymer ?
#
loop_
_entity_poly.entity_id
_entity_poly.type
_entity_poly.pdbx_seq_one_letter_code
_entity_poly.pdbx_strand_id
1 'polypeptide(L)'
;MSVQTHRISIQDAQERLPALLEMTRSRKRRFVIEESGEPIAVLIATDVYARLREREQGVHPHVGRVEEVCGGEPIILGTRISVARVVELFKDSDSIDEVLEALPLTPAQVYDALSYYYDNREEVDRILEQRRLENVLRRHNLVLKEVAEGVYEAHNADGRW
;
A
#
# COMPACT_ATOMS: atom_id res chain seq x y z
N MET A 1 4.83 23.49 -20.36
CA MET A 1 4.37 23.27 -21.76
C MET A 1 3.21 22.30 -21.73
N SER A 2 2.03 22.70 -22.18
CA SER A 2 0.84 21.85 -22.22
C SER A 2 1.00 20.81 -23.34
N VAL A 3 0.98 19.52 -22.99
CA VAL A 3 1.00 18.43 -23.98
C VAL A 3 -0.40 18.29 -24.55
N GLN A 4 -0.56 18.46 -25.86
CA GLN A 4 -1.86 18.36 -26.52
C GLN A 4 -2.28 16.89 -26.64
N THR A 5 -3.30 16.51 -25.87
CA THR A 5 -3.92 15.18 -25.94
C THR A 5 -4.87 15.12 -27.13
N HIS A 6 -4.71 14.10 -27.98
CA HIS A 6 -5.56 13.88 -29.14
C HIS A 6 -6.44 12.66 -28.88
N ARG A 7 -7.73 12.73 -29.18
CA ARG A 7 -8.65 11.59 -29.07
C ARG A 7 -8.89 11.01 -30.46
N ILE A 8 -8.82 9.69 -30.59
CA ILE A 8 -8.97 8.96 -31.87
C ILE A 8 -9.80 7.71 -31.66
N SER A 9 -10.50 7.23 -32.69
CA SER A 9 -11.24 5.97 -32.59
C SER A 9 -10.29 4.76 -32.55
N ILE A 10 -10.76 3.63 -32.04
CA ILE A 10 -10.06 2.34 -32.12
C ILE A 10 -9.77 1.94 -33.57
N GLN A 11 -10.68 2.22 -34.49
CA GLN A 11 -10.50 1.97 -35.91
C GLN A 11 -9.37 2.84 -36.49
N ASP A 12 -9.37 4.14 -36.21
CA ASP A 12 -8.28 5.04 -36.63
C ASP A 12 -6.93 4.60 -36.06
N ALA A 13 -6.93 4.12 -34.81
CA ALA A 13 -5.72 3.64 -34.15
C ALA A 13 -5.16 2.40 -34.84
N GLN A 14 -6.01 1.44 -35.22
CA GLN A 14 -5.63 0.23 -35.94
C GLN A 14 -5.09 0.54 -37.35
N GLU A 15 -5.78 1.41 -38.09
CA GLU A 15 -5.40 1.76 -39.47
C GLU A 15 -4.10 2.58 -39.54
N ARG A 16 -3.80 3.38 -38.50
CA ARG A 16 -2.70 4.36 -38.53
C ARG A 16 -1.61 4.09 -37.50
N LEU A 17 -1.57 2.90 -36.91
CA LEU A 17 -0.67 2.56 -35.81
C LEU A 17 0.80 2.96 -36.07
N PRO A 18 1.42 2.69 -37.23
CA PRO A 18 2.82 3.07 -37.48
C PRO A 18 3.04 4.59 -37.41
N ALA A 19 2.14 5.38 -38.01
CA ALA A 19 2.23 6.84 -37.99
C ALA A 19 2.01 7.40 -36.58
N LEU A 20 1.07 6.82 -35.83
CA LEU A 20 0.79 7.21 -34.45
C LEU A 20 1.98 6.91 -33.52
N LEU A 21 2.64 5.77 -33.70
CA LEU A 21 3.87 5.42 -32.97
C LEU A 21 5.00 6.43 -33.26
N GLU A 22 5.20 6.77 -34.54
CA GLU A 22 6.21 7.75 -34.94
C GLU A 22 5.91 9.15 -34.38
N MET A 23 4.65 9.59 -34.43
CA MET A 23 4.20 10.84 -33.83
C MET A 23 4.36 10.84 -32.30
N THR A 24 4.15 9.70 -31.65
CA THR A 24 4.31 9.54 -30.20
C THR A 24 5.78 9.67 -29.81
N ARG A 25 6.69 9.02 -30.55
CA ARG A 25 8.14 9.06 -30.30
C ARG A 25 8.76 10.42 -30.62
N SER A 26 8.52 10.97 -31.81
CA SER A 26 9.20 12.16 -32.32
C SER A 26 8.62 13.49 -31.82
N ARG A 27 7.29 13.55 -31.63
CA ARG A 27 6.57 14.79 -31.29
C ARG A 27 6.02 14.81 -29.87
N LYS A 28 6.33 13.79 -29.06
CA LYS A 28 5.82 13.61 -27.68
C LYS A 28 4.30 13.79 -27.58
N ARG A 29 3.57 13.39 -28.63
CA ARG A 29 2.10 13.42 -28.64
C ARG A 29 1.55 12.27 -27.82
N ARG A 30 0.37 12.50 -27.26
CA ARG A 30 -0.39 11.50 -26.51
C ARG A 30 -1.72 11.31 -27.20
N PHE A 31 -2.10 10.05 -27.39
CA PHE A 31 -3.38 9.70 -27.99
C PHE A 31 -4.23 8.94 -26.98
N VAL A 32 -5.48 9.35 -26.84
CA VAL A 32 -6.52 8.56 -26.17
C VAL A 32 -7.27 7.83 -27.27
N ILE A 33 -7.31 6.51 -27.17
CA ILE A 33 -8.01 5.64 -28.11
C ILE A 33 -9.38 5.35 -27.51
N GLU A 34 -10.42 5.58 -28.29
CA GLU A 34 -11.80 5.50 -27.87
C GLU A 34 -12.60 4.49 -28.68
N GLU A 35 -13.56 3.85 -28.04
CA GLU A 35 -14.57 3.03 -28.70
C GLU A 35 -15.95 3.49 -28.20
N SER A 36 -16.85 3.83 -29.13
CA SER A 36 -18.17 4.37 -28.80
C SER A 36 -18.15 5.62 -27.89
N GLY A 37 -17.07 6.41 -27.95
CA GLY A 37 -16.89 7.62 -27.12
C GLY A 37 -16.27 7.37 -25.75
N GLU A 38 -16.03 6.10 -25.39
CA GLU A 38 -15.39 5.72 -24.13
C GLU A 38 -13.89 5.49 -24.34
N PRO A 39 -13.02 6.04 -23.48
CA PRO A 39 -11.58 5.79 -23.55
C PRO A 39 -11.27 4.34 -23.16
N ILE A 40 -10.69 3.58 -24.08
CA ILE A 40 -10.33 2.18 -23.88
C ILE A 40 -8.83 1.95 -23.78
N ALA A 41 -8.01 2.86 -24.32
CA ALA A 41 -6.56 2.76 -24.28
C ALA A 41 -5.90 4.14 -24.44
N VAL A 42 -4.61 4.19 -24.12
CA VAL A 42 -3.78 5.39 -24.28
C VAL A 42 -2.48 5.00 -24.97
N LEU A 43 -2.07 5.78 -25.98
CA LEU A 43 -0.76 5.67 -26.61
C LEU A 43 0.13 6.83 -26.17
N ILE A 44 1.21 6.50 -25.47
CA ILE A 44 2.21 7.42 -24.94
C ILE A 44 3.62 6.87 -25.13
N ALA A 45 4.61 7.76 -25.11
CA ALA A 45 6.01 7.36 -25.14
C ALA A 45 6.40 6.65 -23.84
N THR A 46 7.32 5.69 -23.92
CA THR A 46 7.76 4.87 -22.78
C THR A 46 8.34 5.72 -21.64
N ASP A 47 9.07 6.79 -21.95
CA ASP A 47 9.64 7.70 -20.95
C ASP A 47 8.57 8.55 -20.24
N VAL A 48 7.46 8.84 -20.93
CA VAL A 48 6.29 9.48 -20.35
C VAL A 48 5.56 8.50 -19.43
N TYR A 49 5.37 7.25 -19.87
CA TYR A 49 4.80 6.20 -19.03
C TYR A 49 5.61 5.98 -17.75
N ALA A 50 6.94 5.87 -17.86
CA ALA A 50 7.82 5.72 -16.71
C ALA A 50 7.66 6.87 -15.70
N ARG A 51 7.64 8.12 -16.17
CA ARG A 51 7.44 9.30 -15.31
C ARG A 51 6.05 9.37 -14.68
N LEU A 52 5.01 8.95 -15.40
CA LEU A 52 3.66 8.88 -14.85
C LEU A 52 3.61 7.81 -13.76
N ARG A 53 4.20 6.64 -14.01
CA ARG A 53 4.31 5.56 -13.04
C ARG A 53 5.10 5.99 -11.80
N GLU A 54 6.22 6.69 -11.96
CA GLU A 54 7.01 7.25 -10.86
C GLU A 54 6.27 8.32 -10.06
N ARG A 55 5.39 9.11 -10.70
CA ARG A 55 4.56 10.10 -10.02
C ARG A 55 3.37 9.47 -9.29
N GLU A 56 2.82 8.39 -9.83
CA GLU A 56 1.75 7.63 -9.19
C GLU A 56 2.26 6.74 -8.06
N GLN A 57 3.48 6.25 -8.18
CA GLN A 57 4.23 5.69 -7.07
C GLN A 57 4.50 6.83 -6.09
N GLY A 58 3.63 6.97 -5.10
CA GLY A 58 3.77 7.96 -4.04
C GLY A 58 5.09 7.81 -3.29
N VAL A 59 5.29 8.64 -2.26
CA VAL A 59 6.52 8.66 -1.45
C VAL A 59 6.90 7.26 -0.91
N HIS A 60 5.90 6.38 -0.74
CA HIS A 60 6.07 5.00 -0.28
C HIS A 60 5.50 3.99 -1.30
N PRO A 61 6.27 3.58 -2.32
CA PRO A 61 5.77 2.74 -3.42
C PRO A 61 5.37 1.31 -3.02
N HIS A 62 5.77 0.84 -1.84
CA HIS A 62 5.43 -0.48 -1.31
C HIS A 62 4.35 -0.43 -0.23
N VAL A 63 3.93 0.76 0.21
CA VAL A 63 2.89 0.91 1.25
C VAL A 63 1.59 1.40 0.62
N GLY A 64 0.47 0.80 1.02
CA GLY A 64 -0.86 1.24 0.61
C GLY A 64 -1.93 0.80 1.59
N ARG A 65 -3.19 1.02 1.24
CA ARG A 65 -4.34 0.60 2.04
C ARG A 65 -5.32 -0.19 1.18
N VAL A 66 -5.90 -1.21 1.80
CA VAL A 66 -7.02 -1.96 1.25
C VAL A 66 -8.04 -2.07 2.37
N GLU A 67 -9.22 -1.47 2.18
CA GLU A 67 -10.25 -1.31 3.22
C GLU A 67 -10.60 -2.63 3.93
N GLU A 68 -10.62 -3.73 3.16
CA GLU A 68 -10.99 -5.06 3.63
C GLU A 68 -9.83 -5.82 4.31
N VAL A 69 -8.61 -5.27 4.31
CA VAL A 69 -7.39 -5.93 4.84
C VAL A 69 -6.89 -5.16 6.05
N CYS A 70 -6.63 -5.87 7.15
CA CYS A 70 -6.13 -5.27 8.40
C CYS A 70 -6.97 -4.08 8.88
N GLY A 71 -8.27 -4.05 8.59
CA GLY A 71 -9.17 -2.95 8.97
C GLY A 71 -8.84 -1.61 8.32
N GLY A 72 -8.25 -1.59 7.12
CA GLY A 72 -7.90 -0.36 6.39
C GLY A 72 -6.60 0.30 6.84
N GLU A 73 -5.83 -0.34 7.72
CA GLU A 73 -4.50 0.12 8.12
C GLU A 73 -3.50 0.14 6.95
N PRO A 74 -2.39 0.91 7.05
CA PRO A 74 -1.32 0.83 6.07
C PRO A 74 -0.72 -0.58 6.04
N ILE A 75 -0.64 -1.17 4.86
CA ILE A 75 -0.09 -2.50 4.60
C ILE A 75 1.01 -2.44 3.57
N ILE A 76 1.87 -3.46 3.59
CA ILE A 76 2.79 -3.71 2.48
C ILE A 76 2.00 -4.29 1.31
N LEU A 77 2.01 -3.58 0.18
CA LEU A 77 1.28 -3.95 -1.02
C LEU A 77 1.65 -5.37 -1.49
N GLY A 78 0.64 -6.13 -1.89
CA GLY A 78 0.77 -7.54 -2.27
C GLY A 78 0.86 -8.51 -1.09
N THR A 79 0.73 -8.03 0.15
CA THR A 79 0.74 -8.85 1.36
C THR A 79 -0.48 -8.53 2.25
N ARG A 80 -0.61 -9.24 3.38
CA ARG A 80 -1.50 -8.86 4.50
C ARG A 80 -0.71 -8.41 5.73
N ILE A 81 0.49 -7.88 5.54
CA ILE A 81 1.38 -7.44 6.62
C ILE A 81 1.20 -5.94 6.78
N SER A 82 0.69 -5.52 7.94
CA SER A 82 0.58 -4.09 8.28
C SER A 82 1.95 -3.45 8.50
N VAL A 83 2.09 -2.16 8.17
CA VAL A 83 3.30 -1.38 8.53
C VAL A 83 3.56 -1.43 10.03
N ALA A 84 2.51 -1.36 10.86
CA ALA A 84 2.62 -1.50 12.30
C ALA A 84 3.31 -2.81 12.73
N ARG A 85 3.07 -3.93 12.04
CA ARG A 85 3.73 -5.21 12.34
C ARG A 85 5.24 -5.18 12.04
N VAL A 86 5.64 -4.51 10.97
CA VAL A 86 7.07 -4.31 10.64
C VAL A 86 7.73 -3.46 11.73
N VAL A 87 7.08 -2.36 12.12
CA VAL A 87 7.60 -1.42 13.14
C VAL A 87 7.65 -2.06 14.52
N GLU A 88 6.67 -2.89 14.89
CA GLU A 88 6.66 -3.65 16.14
C GLU A 88 7.91 -4.53 16.25
N LEU A 89 8.14 -5.40 15.25
CA LEU A 89 9.31 -6.27 15.23
C LEU A 89 10.62 -5.48 15.23
N PHE A 90 10.69 -4.39 14.45
CA PHE A 90 11.87 -3.53 14.43
C PHE A 90 12.14 -2.87 15.78
N LYS A 91 11.10 -2.41 16.50
CA LYS A 91 11.26 -1.79 17.83
C LYS A 91 11.69 -2.79 18.91
N ASP A 92 11.29 -4.05 18.76
CA ASP A 92 11.63 -5.10 19.71
C ASP A 92 13.08 -5.59 19.54
N SER A 93 13.57 -5.68 18.30
CA SER A 93 14.92 -6.20 18.00
C SER A 93 15.98 -5.13 17.72
N ASP A 94 15.57 -3.91 17.34
CA ASP A 94 16.42 -2.88 16.71
C ASP A 94 17.22 -3.42 15.50
N SER A 95 16.70 -4.45 14.82
CA SER A 95 17.39 -5.18 13.75
C SER A 95 16.48 -5.43 12.54
N ILE A 96 16.90 -4.91 11.38
CA ILE A 96 16.21 -5.14 10.10
C ILE A 96 16.37 -6.59 9.64
N ASP A 97 17.51 -7.22 9.93
CA ASP A 97 17.76 -8.61 9.54
C ASP A 97 16.78 -9.55 10.27
N GLU A 98 16.52 -9.32 11.56
CA GLU A 98 15.53 -10.09 12.31
C GLU A 98 14.10 -9.87 11.77
N VAL A 99 13.77 -8.67 11.32
CA VAL A 99 12.48 -8.39 10.67
C VAL A 99 12.35 -9.18 9.35
N LEU A 100 13.43 -9.26 8.57
CA LEU A 100 13.47 -10.00 7.30
C LEU A 100 13.45 -11.53 7.51
N GLU A 101 14.00 -12.03 8.62
CA GLU A 101 13.88 -13.44 9.00
C GLU A 101 12.46 -13.78 9.47
N ALA A 102 11.80 -12.85 10.18
CA ALA A 102 10.46 -13.05 10.75
C ALA A 102 9.32 -12.88 9.73
N LEU A 103 9.53 -12.08 8.67
CA LEU A 103 8.49 -11.74 7.71
C LEU A 103 8.93 -12.07 6.27
N PRO A 104 8.02 -12.59 5.43
CA PRO A 104 8.31 -12.87 4.02
C PRO A 104 8.32 -11.58 3.17
N LEU A 105 9.19 -10.63 3.52
CA LEU A 105 9.34 -9.32 2.88
C LEU A 105 10.70 -9.17 2.24
N THR A 106 10.78 -8.34 1.21
CA THR A 106 12.06 -7.91 0.64
C THR A 106 12.64 -6.76 1.46
N PRO A 107 13.97 -6.54 1.43
CA PRO A 107 14.59 -5.38 2.08
C PRO A 107 13.94 -4.05 1.68
N ALA A 108 13.66 -3.87 0.38
CA ALA A 108 13.02 -2.65 -0.13
C ALA A 108 11.67 -2.37 0.52
N GLN A 109 10.84 -3.41 0.72
CA GLN A 109 9.55 -3.27 1.41
C GLN A 109 9.72 -2.92 2.89
N VAL A 110 10.70 -3.51 3.58
CA VAL A 110 10.95 -3.20 5.00
C VAL A 110 11.44 -1.76 5.16
N TYR A 111 12.41 -1.34 4.35
CA TYR A 111 12.90 0.05 4.39
C TYR A 111 11.80 1.06 4.04
N ASP A 112 10.95 0.76 3.05
CA ASP A 112 9.84 1.64 2.70
C ASP A 112 8.76 1.71 3.79
N ALA A 113 8.50 0.60 4.48
CA ALA A 113 7.60 0.56 5.64
C ALA A 113 8.13 1.40 6.80
N LEU A 114 9.44 1.32 7.08
CA LEU A 114 10.09 2.14 8.12
C LEU A 114 10.12 3.61 7.71
N SER A 115 10.36 3.92 6.44
CA SER A 115 10.26 5.27 5.89
C SER A 115 8.84 5.83 6.10
N TYR A 116 7.80 5.07 5.72
CA TYR A 116 6.40 5.43 5.96
C TYR A 116 6.13 5.68 7.44
N TYR A 117 6.66 4.84 8.31
CA TYR A 117 6.53 5.02 9.76
C TYR A 117 7.13 6.33 10.25
N TYR A 118 8.32 6.70 9.80
CA TYR A 118 8.93 7.96 10.24
C TYR A 118 8.18 9.19 9.72
N ASP A 119 7.60 9.12 8.53
CA ASP A 119 6.75 10.19 7.98
C ASP A 119 5.35 10.24 8.61
N ASN A 120 4.84 9.11 9.15
CA ASN A 120 3.48 8.97 9.69
C ASN A 120 3.47 8.42 11.13
N ARG A 121 4.45 8.82 11.94
CA ARG A 121 4.76 8.20 13.23
C ARG A 121 3.57 8.16 14.19
N GLU A 122 2.84 9.27 14.29
CA GLU A 122 1.67 9.36 15.17
C GLU A 122 0.57 8.34 14.81
N GLU A 123 0.35 8.08 13.53
CA GLU A 123 -0.66 7.12 13.09
C GLU A 123 -0.26 5.71 13.52
N VAL A 124 0.96 5.31 13.18
CA VAL A 124 1.44 3.96 13.44
C VAL A 124 1.62 3.72 14.94
N ASP A 125 2.10 4.71 15.69
CA ASP A 125 2.21 4.63 17.15
C ASP A 125 0.82 4.48 17.79
N ARG A 126 -0.22 5.15 17.28
CA ARG A 126 -1.61 4.93 17.73
C ARG A 126 -2.10 3.51 17.44
N ILE A 127 -1.80 2.96 16.25
CA ILE A 127 -2.15 1.57 15.90
C ILE A 127 -1.47 0.60 16.87
N LEU A 128 -0.17 0.76 17.11
CA LEU A 128 0.59 -0.06 18.05
C LEU A 128 0.03 0.03 19.47
N GLU A 129 -0.30 1.24 19.92
CA GLU A 129 -0.91 1.45 21.23
C GLU A 129 -2.24 0.70 21.34
N GLN A 130 -3.11 0.77 20.33
CA GLN A 130 -4.38 0.04 20.31
C GLN A 130 -4.23 -1.48 20.36
N ARG A 131 -3.11 -2.01 19.86
CA ARG A 131 -2.79 -3.45 19.88
C ARG A 131 -2.21 -3.92 21.20
N ARG A 132 -1.80 -3.02 22.11
CA ARG A 132 -1.33 -3.41 23.45
C ARG A 132 -2.42 -4.18 24.18
N LEU A 133 -2.02 -5.26 24.86
CA LEU A 133 -2.93 -6.16 25.57
C LEU A 133 -3.92 -5.40 26.47
N GLU A 134 -3.44 -4.43 27.25
CA GLU A 134 -4.28 -3.60 28.13
C GLU A 134 -5.41 -2.87 27.38
N ASN A 135 -5.11 -2.33 26.20
CA ASN A 135 -6.07 -1.61 25.38
C ASN A 135 -7.02 -2.57 24.64
N VAL A 136 -6.52 -3.73 24.22
CA VAL A 136 -7.35 -4.80 23.64
C VAL A 136 -8.37 -5.29 24.68
N LEU A 137 -7.92 -5.61 25.89
CA LEU A 137 -8.79 -6.04 26.98
C LEU A 137 -9.85 -4.98 27.29
N ARG A 138 -9.43 -3.72 27.44
CA ARG A 138 -10.34 -2.60 27.69
C ARG A 138 -11.38 -2.43 26.59
N ARG A 139 -10.97 -2.49 25.32
CA ARG A 139 -11.85 -2.33 24.16
C ARG A 139 -12.93 -3.41 24.10
N HIS A 140 -12.59 -4.63 24.50
CA HIS A 140 -13.48 -5.77 24.46
C HIS A 140 -14.20 -6.03 25.80
N ASN A 141 -14.07 -5.12 26.78
CA ASN A 141 -14.61 -5.29 28.13
C ASN A 141 -14.18 -6.63 28.76
N LEU A 142 -12.92 -7.02 28.55
CA LEU A 142 -12.33 -8.25 29.06
C LEU A 142 -11.46 -7.97 30.28
N VAL A 143 -11.45 -8.93 31.21
CA VAL A 143 -10.55 -8.98 32.36
C VAL A 143 -9.79 -10.30 32.36
N LEU A 144 -8.52 -10.27 32.78
CA LEU A 144 -7.71 -11.47 32.93
C LEU A 144 -7.87 -12.04 34.33
N LYS A 145 -8.04 -13.36 34.41
CA LYS A 145 -8.02 -14.13 35.66
C LYS A 145 -6.96 -15.21 35.56
N GLU A 146 -6.04 -15.24 36.51
CA GLU A 146 -5.06 -16.32 36.60
C GLU A 146 -5.76 -17.63 37.00
N VAL A 147 -5.57 -18.69 36.22
CA VAL A 147 -6.17 -20.02 36.43
C VAL A 147 -5.13 -21.10 36.77
N ALA A 148 -3.87 -20.85 36.43
CA ALA A 148 -2.69 -21.58 36.87
C ALA A 148 -1.49 -20.64 36.82
N GLU A 149 -0.36 -21.02 37.41
CA GLU A 149 0.86 -20.19 37.43
C GLU A 149 1.25 -19.73 36.01
N GLY A 150 1.14 -18.42 35.75
CA GLY A 150 1.46 -17.82 34.45
C GLY A 150 0.43 -18.05 33.34
N VAL A 151 -0.71 -18.66 33.64
CA VAL A 151 -1.80 -18.95 32.70
C VAL A 151 -3.01 -18.11 33.06
N TYR A 152 -3.45 -17.26 32.12
CA TYR A 152 -4.56 -16.33 32.31
C TYR A 152 -5.70 -16.65 31.35
N GLU A 153 -6.93 -16.68 31.87
CA GLU A 153 -8.16 -16.71 31.06
C GLU A 153 -8.73 -15.29 30.94
N ALA A 154 -9.19 -14.92 29.74
CA ALA A 154 -9.91 -13.68 29.52
C ALA A 154 -11.42 -13.91 29.68
N HIS A 155 -12.08 -13.11 30.51
CA HIS A 155 -13.52 -13.16 30.74
C HIS A 155 -14.16 -11.79 30.45
N ASN A 156 -15.43 -11.76 30.03
CA ASN A 156 -16.16 -10.49 30.03
C ASN A 156 -16.24 -9.96 31.47
N ALA A 157 -16.05 -8.66 31.65
CA ALA A 157 -16.12 -7.99 32.95
C ALA A 157 -17.47 -8.19 33.65
N ASP A 158 -18.54 -8.48 32.89
CA ASP A 158 -19.88 -8.75 33.39
C ASP A 158 -20.12 -10.21 33.82
N GLY A 159 -19.10 -11.07 33.74
CA GLY A 159 -19.14 -12.47 34.19
C GLY A 159 -19.85 -13.44 33.24
N ARG A 160 -20.11 -13.04 31.99
CA ARG A 160 -20.66 -13.92 30.93
C ARG A 160 -19.55 -14.44 30.02
N TRP A 161 -19.71 -15.63 29.46
CA TRP A 161 -18.86 -16.16 28.39
C TRP A 161 -19.24 -15.51 27.05
#